data_AF-A0A318UM18-F1
#
_entry.id   AF-A0A318UM18-F1
#
_cell.length_a   1.000
_cell.length_b   1.000
_cell.length_c   1.000
_cell.angle_alpha   90.00
_cell.angle_beta   90.00
_cell.angle_gamma   90.00
#
_symmetry.space_group_name_H-M   'P 1'
#
loop_
_entity.id
_entity.type
_entity.pdbx_description
1 polymer ?
#
loop_
_entity_poly.entity_id
_entity_poly.type
_entity_poly.pdbx_seq_one_letter_code
_entity_poly.pdbx_strand_id
1 'polypeptide(L)'
;MQSEKLIEQLSTQTSQIINQAEELKTFDWNTLTWKENGISWSILECLEHLNLYGDFYLPQMENKIKISGTKPELEFRSGFLGNYFAKSMLPKENLNKMKTFKDKNPLNAALDKSVIDKFLSQQNQLLDLLNQAKKVSLNKVKIQTSISSLIRLKLGDTFQFFINHMIRHLKQIDRIQISMKNE
;
A
#
# COMPACT_ATOMS: atom_id res chain seq x y z
N MET A 1 -3.70 -9.78 18.98
CA MET A 1 -4.61 -8.64 18.67
C MET A 1 -5.90 -9.23 18.15
N GLN A 2 -7.06 -8.68 18.53
CA GLN A 2 -8.33 -9.16 17.98
C GLN A 2 -8.39 -8.91 16.46
N SER A 3 -8.86 -9.90 15.70
CA SER A 3 -8.90 -9.82 14.23
C SER A 3 -9.81 -8.69 13.73
N GLU A 4 -10.97 -8.51 14.36
CA GLU A 4 -11.90 -7.42 14.02
C GLU A 4 -11.27 -6.06 14.27
N LYS A 5 -10.61 -5.87 15.43
CA LYS A 5 -9.88 -4.65 15.76
C LYS A 5 -8.78 -4.33 14.74
N LEU A 6 -8.07 -5.35 14.25
CA LEU A 6 -7.08 -5.17 13.19
C LEU A 6 -7.76 -4.68 11.91
N ILE A 7 -8.84 -5.35 11.45
CA ILE A 7 -9.55 -4.97 10.22
C ILE A 7 -10.10 -3.55 10.34
N GLU A 8 -10.69 -3.19 11.48
CA GLU A 8 -11.19 -1.84 11.74
C GLU A 8 -10.06 -0.79 11.66
N GLN A 9 -8.95 -1.04 12.35
CA GLN A 9 -7.79 -0.15 12.30
C GLN A 9 -7.29 0.06 10.87
N LEU A 10 -7.14 -1.02 10.10
CA LEU A 10 -6.66 -0.98 8.73
C LEU A 10 -7.68 -0.30 7.78
N SER A 11 -8.97 -0.47 8.04
CA SER A 11 -10.03 0.21 7.28
C SER A 11 -9.98 1.70 7.53
N THR A 12 -9.85 2.14 8.79
CA THR A 12 -9.70 3.55 9.15
C THR A 12 -8.46 4.18 8.50
N GLN A 13 -7.32 3.47 8.53
CA GLN A 13 -6.10 3.94 7.85
C GLN A 13 -6.30 4.04 6.33
N THR A 14 -7.02 3.09 5.72
CA THR A 14 -7.31 3.12 4.28
C THR A 14 -8.22 4.28 3.92
N SER A 15 -9.24 4.59 4.73
CA SER A 15 -10.09 5.78 4.53
C SER A 15 -9.30 7.09 4.65
N GLN A 16 -8.34 7.17 5.59
CA GLN A 16 -7.44 8.33 5.69
C GLN A 16 -6.55 8.47 4.45
N ILE A 17 -6.02 7.36 3.93
CA ILE A 17 -5.25 7.33 2.68
C ILE A 17 -6.10 7.86 1.51
N ILE A 18 -7.36 7.44 1.40
CA ILE A 18 -8.29 7.91 0.37
C ILE A 18 -8.47 9.43 0.47
N ASN A 19 -8.78 9.94 1.66
CA ASN A 19 -9.00 11.38 1.86
C ASN A 19 -7.77 12.21 1.46
N GLN A 20 -6.57 11.78 1.87
CA GLN A 20 -5.33 12.48 1.49
C GLN A 20 -5.07 12.42 -0.02
N ALA A 21 -5.40 11.31 -0.69
CA ALA A 21 -5.22 11.18 -2.13
C ALA A 21 -6.26 11.97 -2.95
N GLU A 22 -7.49 12.15 -2.44
CA GLU A 22 -8.50 13.00 -3.07
C GLU A 22 -8.05 14.47 -3.12
N GLU A 23 -7.39 14.97 -2.08
CA GLU A 23 -6.83 16.33 -2.06
C GLU A 23 -5.85 16.57 -3.22
N LEU A 24 -5.07 15.55 -3.60
CA LEU A 24 -4.08 15.64 -4.69
C LEU A 24 -4.73 15.92 -6.05
N LYS A 25 -6.02 15.59 -6.25
CA LYS A 25 -6.73 15.89 -7.51
C LYS A 25 -6.82 17.39 -7.79
N THR A 26 -6.80 18.20 -6.73
CA THR A 26 -6.87 19.66 -6.81
C THR A 26 -5.56 20.30 -7.27
N PHE A 27 -4.46 19.56 -7.21
CA PHE A 27 -3.14 20.09 -7.55
C PHE A 27 -2.98 20.25 -9.06
N ASP A 28 -2.21 21.26 -9.46
CA ASP A 28 -1.89 21.50 -10.87
C ASP A 28 -0.82 20.52 -11.38
N TRP A 29 -0.60 20.53 -12.69
CA TRP A 29 0.34 19.62 -13.32
C TRP A 29 1.78 19.80 -12.81
N ASN A 30 2.20 21.05 -12.63
CA ASN A 30 3.55 21.38 -12.17
C ASN A 30 3.80 20.81 -10.77
N THR A 31 2.82 20.93 -9.88
CA THR A 31 2.90 20.39 -8.52
C THR A 31 2.95 18.86 -8.52
N LEU A 32 2.09 18.23 -9.32
CA LEU A 32 1.99 16.77 -9.38
C LEU A 32 3.25 16.11 -9.98
N THR A 33 3.96 16.82 -10.85
CA THR A 33 5.13 16.32 -11.58
C THR A 33 6.47 16.84 -11.07
N TRP A 34 6.47 17.78 -10.13
CA TRP A 34 7.70 18.34 -9.57
C TRP A 34 8.59 17.26 -8.93
N LYS A 35 9.89 17.44 -9.08
CA LYS A 35 10.93 16.57 -8.51
C LYS A 35 12.04 17.42 -7.92
N GLU A 36 12.49 17.03 -6.74
CA GLU A 36 13.63 17.65 -6.08
C GLU A 36 14.94 17.50 -6.87
N ASN A 37 15.09 16.39 -7.61
CA ASN A 37 16.22 16.15 -8.50
C ASN A 37 15.88 14.99 -9.48
N GLY A 38 16.76 14.73 -10.45
CA GLY A 38 16.53 13.74 -11.51
C GLY A 38 16.39 12.27 -11.05
N ILE A 39 16.73 11.94 -9.80
CA ILE A 39 16.57 10.58 -9.25
C ILE A 39 15.45 10.48 -8.21
N SER A 40 14.87 11.60 -7.79
CA SER A 40 13.72 11.65 -6.90
C SER A 40 12.42 11.31 -7.65
N TRP A 41 11.42 10.85 -6.89
CA TRP A 41 10.08 10.65 -7.41
C TRP A 41 9.22 11.89 -7.18
N SER A 42 8.38 12.19 -8.17
CA SER A 42 7.25 13.12 -8.08
C SER A 42 6.08 12.51 -7.30
N ILE A 43 5.02 13.30 -7.09
CA ILE A 43 3.78 12.83 -6.48
C ILE A 43 3.14 11.72 -7.33
N LEU A 44 3.02 11.94 -8.66
CA LEU A 44 2.45 10.93 -9.55
C LEU A 44 3.29 9.64 -9.58
N GLU A 45 4.61 9.73 -9.54
CA GLU A 45 5.46 8.54 -9.48
C GLU A 45 5.30 7.79 -8.16
N CYS A 46 5.16 8.50 -7.03
CA CYS A 46 4.84 7.84 -5.75
C CYS A 46 3.53 7.04 -5.84
N LEU A 47 2.48 7.62 -6.42
CA LEU A 47 1.20 6.93 -6.58
C LEU A 47 1.27 5.79 -7.60
N GLU A 48 1.98 5.96 -8.71
CA GLU A 48 2.12 4.90 -9.70
C GLU A 48 2.90 3.70 -9.14
N HIS A 49 3.92 3.95 -8.32
CA HIS A 49 4.60 2.87 -7.60
C HIS A 49 3.60 2.04 -6.76
N LEU A 50 2.69 2.71 -6.05
CA LEU A 50 1.67 2.03 -5.25
C LEU A 50 0.67 1.28 -6.14
N ASN A 51 0.25 1.88 -7.26
CA ASN A 51 -0.63 1.24 -8.24
C ASN A 51 -0.04 -0.07 -8.77
N LEU A 52 1.25 -0.09 -9.11
CA LEU A 52 1.96 -1.27 -9.59
C LEU A 52 2.03 -2.39 -8.53
N TYR A 53 2.02 -2.03 -7.24
CA TYR A 53 1.90 -3.00 -6.15
C TYR A 53 0.46 -3.48 -5.98
N GLY A 54 -0.53 -2.60 -6.09
CA GLY A 54 -1.94 -2.97 -6.02
C GLY A 54 -2.37 -3.90 -7.16
N ASP A 55 -1.88 -3.67 -8.39
CA ASP A 55 -2.11 -4.55 -9.55
C ASP A 55 -1.67 -5.99 -9.28
N PHE A 56 -0.66 -6.18 -8.43
CA PHE A 56 -0.19 -7.50 -8.02
C PHE A 56 -0.96 -8.05 -6.81
N TYR A 57 -1.11 -7.26 -5.75
CA TYR A 57 -1.60 -7.75 -4.45
C TYR A 57 -3.13 -7.88 -4.40
N LEU A 58 -3.88 -6.94 -4.97
CA LEU A 58 -5.35 -6.92 -4.85
C LEU A 58 -6.01 -8.16 -5.47
N PRO A 59 -5.67 -8.57 -6.72
CA PRO A 59 -6.27 -9.77 -7.31
C PRO A 59 -5.92 -11.05 -6.53
N GLN A 60 -4.74 -11.10 -5.92
CA GLN A 60 -4.35 -12.25 -5.11
C GLN A 60 -5.10 -12.32 -3.79
N MET A 61 -5.26 -11.17 -3.10
CA MET A 61 -6.04 -11.10 -1.87
C MET A 61 -7.49 -11.47 -2.15
N GLU A 62 -8.09 -10.90 -3.20
CA GLU A 62 -9.45 -11.20 -3.65
C GLU A 62 -9.63 -12.71 -3.91
N ASN A 63 -8.79 -13.28 -4.78
CA ASN A 63 -8.88 -14.70 -5.12
C ASN A 63 -8.75 -15.59 -3.88
N LYS A 64 -7.77 -15.31 -3.00
CA LYS A 64 -7.52 -16.12 -1.80
C LYS A 64 -8.60 -15.98 -0.73
N ILE A 65 -9.24 -14.82 -0.61
CA ILE A 65 -10.41 -14.64 0.24
C ILE A 65 -11.59 -15.42 -0.33
N LYS A 66 -11.88 -15.27 -1.63
CA LYS A 66 -13.02 -15.90 -2.32
C LYS A 66 -13.01 -17.42 -2.25
N ILE A 67 -11.86 -18.06 -2.46
CA ILE A 67 -11.76 -19.53 -2.48
C ILE A 67 -11.50 -20.15 -1.09
N SER A 68 -11.32 -19.33 -0.05
CA SER A 68 -10.95 -19.82 1.27
C SER A 68 -12.13 -20.53 1.96
N GLY A 69 -11.95 -21.80 2.31
CA GLY A 69 -12.84 -22.53 3.22
C GLY A 69 -12.53 -22.33 4.71
N THR A 70 -11.61 -21.42 5.07
CA THR A 70 -11.25 -21.17 6.47
C THR A 70 -12.33 -20.36 7.19
N LYS A 71 -12.50 -20.61 8.49
CA LYS A 71 -13.39 -19.82 9.35
C LYS A 71 -12.63 -18.64 9.96
N PRO A 72 -13.29 -17.52 10.28
CA PRO A 72 -12.66 -16.42 10.99
C PRO A 72 -12.13 -16.87 12.36
N GLU A 73 -11.05 -16.24 12.80
CA GLU A 73 -10.42 -16.50 14.10
C GLU A 73 -10.48 -15.21 14.94
N LEU A 74 -10.79 -15.35 16.23
CA LEU A 74 -10.92 -14.19 17.15
C LEU A 74 -9.62 -13.39 17.24
N GLU A 75 -8.48 -14.08 17.22
CA GLU A 75 -7.17 -13.46 17.37
C GLU A 75 -6.32 -13.59 16.10
N PHE A 76 -5.75 -12.48 15.68
CA PHE A 76 -4.67 -12.44 14.71
C PHE A 76 -3.31 -12.46 15.41
N ARG A 77 -2.40 -13.29 14.88
CA ARG A 77 -1.01 -13.41 15.31
C ARG A 77 -0.10 -13.23 14.11
N SER A 78 0.62 -12.12 14.06
CA SER A 78 1.59 -11.85 12.99
C SER A 78 2.66 -12.94 12.94
N GLY A 79 3.02 -13.39 11.73
CA GLY A 79 4.17 -14.28 11.53
C GLY A 79 5.48 -13.50 11.66
N PHE A 80 6.59 -14.17 11.99
CA PHE A 80 7.88 -13.49 12.16
C PHE A 80 8.28 -12.66 10.93
N LEU A 81 8.20 -13.27 9.73
CA LEU A 81 8.53 -12.61 8.48
C LEU A 81 7.53 -11.49 8.11
N GLY A 82 6.24 -11.72 8.36
CA GLY A 82 5.19 -10.73 8.10
C GLY A 82 5.32 -9.50 9.00
N ASN A 83 5.59 -9.72 10.29
CA ASN A 83 5.86 -8.66 11.26
C ASN A 83 7.09 -7.84 10.86
N TYR A 84 8.15 -8.52 10.40
CA TYR A 84 9.36 -7.85 9.92
C TYR A 84 9.05 -6.94 8.73
N PHE A 85 8.34 -7.44 7.71
CA PHE A 85 7.97 -6.62 6.55
C PHE A 85 7.03 -5.47 6.91
N ALA A 86 6.02 -5.71 7.74
CA ALA A 86 5.11 -4.67 8.17
C ALA A 86 5.86 -3.55 8.93
N LYS A 87 6.81 -3.91 9.79
CA LYS A 87 7.63 -2.96 10.55
C LYS A 87 8.73 -2.30 9.72
N SER A 88 9.23 -2.96 8.68
CA SER A 88 10.25 -2.36 7.79
C SER A 88 9.66 -1.25 6.93
N MET A 89 8.35 -1.28 6.68
CA MET A 89 7.63 -0.22 5.97
C MET A 89 7.27 0.99 6.84
N LEU A 90 7.39 0.91 8.17
CA LEU A 90 7.15 2.06 9.02
C LEU A 90 8.20 3.16 8.74
N PRO A 91 7.79 4.43 8.65
CA PRO A 91 8.71 5.53 8.41
C PRO A 91 9.75 5.62 9.53
N LYS A 92 11.04 5.64 9.16
CA LYS A 92 12.20 5.78 10.06
C LYS A 92 13.07 6.95 9.59
N GLU A 93 13.78 7.58 10.52
CA GLU A 93 14.65 8.73 10.24
C GLU A 93 15.79 8.38 9.28
N ASN A 94 16.41 7.20 9.46
CA ASN A 94 17.44 6.67 8.58
C ASN A 94 16.87 5.53 7.73
N LEU A 95 16.36 5.87 6.54
CA LEU A 95 15.91 4.87 5.57
C LEU A 95 17.12 4.06 5.08
N ASN A 96 17.12 2.76 5.36
CA ASN A 96 17.87 1.83 4.50
C ASN A 96 17.27 1.98 3.10
N LYS A 97 18.05 2.51 2.14
CA LYS A 97 17.62 2.58 0.73
C LYS A 97 17.37 1.16 0.24
N MET A 98 16.12 0.74 0.23
CA MET A 98 15.71 -0.50 -0.42
C MET A 98 15.71 -0.24 -1.92
N LYS A 99 16.44 -1.06 -2.67
CA LYS A 99 16.43 -0.99 -4.12
C LYS A 99 15.03 -1.35 -4.61
N THR A 100 14.36 -0.42 -5.29
CA THR A 100 13.07 -0.66 -5.93
C THR A 100 13.25 -1.70 -7.03
N PHE A 101 12.36 -2.69 -7.08
CA PHE A 101 12.34 -3.66 -8.18
C PHE A 101 12.05 -2.95 -9.51
N LYS A 102 12.65 -3.45 -10.60
CA LYS A 102 12.60 -2.78 -11.91
C LYS A 102 11.17 -2.62 -12.42
N ASP A 103 10.33 -3.63 -12.23
CA ASP A 103 8.91 -3.66 -12.61
C ASP A 103 8.01 -2.84 -11.68
N LYS A 104 8.57 -2.27 -10.61
CA LYS A 104 7.90 -1.37 -9.66
C LYS A 104 8.53 0.02 -9.65
N ASN A 105 9.41 0.33 -10.59
CA ASN A 105 10.03 1.64 -10.68
C ASN A 105 9.23 2.52 -11.65
N PRO A 106 8.53 3.56 -11.17
CA PRO A 106 7.73 4.44 -12.01
C PRO A 106 8.59 5.46 -12.78
N LEU A 107 9.90 5.49 -12.55
CA LEU A 107 10.79 6.50 -13.13
C LEU A 107 10.71 6.47 -14.66
N ASN A 108 10.45 7.64 -15.26
CA ASN A 108 10.27 7.84 -16.70
C ASN A 108 9.02 7.19 -17.32
N ALA A 109 8.06 6.75 -16.50
CA ALA A 109 6.76 6.35 -17.01
C ALA A 109 6.03 7.58 -17.59
N ALA A 110 5.29 7.38 -18.68
CA ALA A 110 4.36 8.38 -19.19
C ALA A 110 3.12 8.38 -18.29
N LEU A 111 3.07 9.33 -17.36
CA LEU A 111 1.99 9.46 -16.38
C LEU A 111 1.05 10.60 -16.75
N ASP A 112 -0.19 10.52 -16.27
CA ASP A 112 -1.16 11.60 -16.28
C ASP A 112 -1.98 11.57 -14.97
N LYS A 113 -3.00 12.44 -14.84
CA LYS A 113 -3.82 12.51 -13.63
C LYS A 113 -4.65 11.25 -13.35
N SER A 114 -4.85 10.36 -14.33
CA SER A 114 -5.57 9.09 -14.13
C SER A 114 -4.87 8.13 -13.17
N VAL A 115 -3.57 8.33 -12.91
CA VAL A 115 -2.82 7.63 -11.87
C VAL A 115 -3.48 7.78 -10.49
N ILE A 116 -4.02 8.98 -10.21
CA ILE A 116 -4.70 9.27 -8.93
C ILE A 116 -6.04 8.50 -8.89
N ASP A 117 -6.81 8.51 -9.97
CA ASP A 117 -8.09 7.81 -10.04
C ASP A 117 -7.91 6.29 -9.93
N LYS A 118 -6.88 5.72 -10.58
CA LYS A 118 -6.51 4.31 -10.42
C LYS A 118 -6.16 4.00 -8.96
N PHE A 119 -5.36 4.85 -8.31
CA PHE A 119 -5.00 4.69 -6.91
C PHE A 119 -6.26 4.67 -6.03
N LEU A 120 -7.12 5.67 -6.14
CA LEU A 120 -8.38 5.75 -5.40
C LEU A 120 -9.29 4.54 -5.64
N SER A 121 -9.40 4.07 -6.88
CA SER A 121 -10.15 2.85 -7.21
C SER A 121 -9.59 1.62 -6.49
N GLN A 122 -8.26 1.46 -6.46
CA GLN A 122 -7.60 0.37 -5.75
C GLN A 122 -7.83 0.42 -4.23
N GLN A 123 -7.90 1.61 -3.64
CA GLN A 123 -8.17 1.77 -2.20
C GLN A 123 -9.60 1.41 -1.83
N ASN A 124 -10.56 1.76 -2.68
CA ASN A 124 -11.96 1.33 -2.52
C ASN A 124 -12.09 -0.19 -2.62
N GLN A 125 -11.38 -0.82 -3.57
CA GLN A 125 -11.29 -2.28 -3.64
C GLN A 125 -10.68 -2.87 -2.36
N LEU A 126 -9.62 -2.25 -1.82
CA LEU A 126 -8.99 -2.72 -0.58
C LEU A 126 -9.96 -2.66 0.62
N LEU A 127 -10.79 -1.61 0.74
CA LEU A 127 -11.82 -1.53 1.78
C LEU A 127 -12.83 -2.67 1.67
N ASP A 128 -13.28 -3.00 0.46
CA ASP A 128 -14.17 -4.13 0.24
C ASP A 128 -13.48 -5.46 0.63
N LEU A 129 -12.22 -5.66 0.25
CA LEU A 129 -11.44 -6.84 0.64
C LEU A 129 -11.25 -6.95 2.15
N LEU A 130 -11.01 -5.84 2.87
CA LEU A 130 -10.95 -5.81 4.33
C LEU A 130 -12.29 -6.23 4.96
N ASN A 131 -13.41 -5.79 4.38
CA ASN A 131 -14.74 -6.19 4.84
C ASN A 131 -15.01 -7.68 4.57
N GLN A 132 -14.68 -8.19 3.38
CA GLN A 132 -14.78 -9.62 3.07
C GLN A 132 -13.88 -10.48 3.96
N ALA A 133 -12.70 -9.97 4.33
CA ALA A 133 -11.75 -10.68 5.18
C ALA A 133 -12.28 -11.00 6.58
N LYS A 134 -13.32 -10.32 7.05
CA LYS A 134 -14.03 -10.66 8.31
C LYS A 134 -14.60 -12.08 8.30
N LYS A 135 -14.79 -12.69 7.13
CA LYS A 135 -15.39 -14.02 6.96
C LYS A 135 -14.37 -15.15 6.85
N VAL A 136 -13.07 -14.87 6.87
CA VAL A 136 -11.99 -15.87 6.70
C VAL A 136 -10.90 -15.71 7.76
N SER A 137 -10.03 -16.72 7.90
CA SER A 137 -8.92 -16.64 8.84
C SER A 137 -7.80 -15.73 8.32
N LEU A 138 -7.53 -14.64 9.05
CA LEU A 138 -6.36 -13.79 8.83
C LEU A 138 -5.01 -14.51 9.05
N ASN A 139 -5.02 -15.63 9.79
CA ASN A 139 -3.82 -16.41 10.12
C ASN A 139 -3.48 -17.49 9.08
N LYS A 140 -4.51 -18.09 8.50
CA LYS A 140 -4.40 -19.30 7.65
C LYS A 140 -4.42 -18.97 6.17
N VAL A 141 -5.16 -17.95 5.73
CA VAL A 141 -5.12 -17.50 4.33
C VAL A 141 -3.72 -16.96 4.03
N LYS A 142 -3.13 -17.41 2.90
CA LYS A 142 -1.75 -17.09 2.50
C LYS A 142 -1.70 -16.39 1.15
N ILE A 143 -1.00 -15.27 1.11
CA ILE A 143 -0.80 -14.45 -0.10
C ILE A 143 0.67 -14.55 -0.54
N GLN A 144 0.93 -14.72 -1.83
CA GLN A 144 2.29 -14.71 -2.35
C GLN A 144 2.83 -13.27 -2.38
N THR A 145 4.13 -13.10 -2.18
CA THR A 145 4.75 -11.76 -2.23
C THR A 145 5.26 -11.45 -3.63
N SER A 146 5.39 -10.15 -3.93
CA SER A 146 5.98 -9.70 -5.20
C SER A 146 7.49 -9.94 -5.27
N ILE A 147 8.12 -10.27 -4.13
CA ILE A 147 9.56 -10.57 -4.03
C ILE A 147 9.85 -11.98 -4.56
N SER A 148 9.01 -12.97 -4.21
CA SER A 148 9.17 -14.35 -4.64
C SER A 148 7.88 -15.14 -4.46
N SER A 149 7.51 -15.93 -5.47
CA SER A 149 6.36 -16.83 -5.43
C SER A 149 6.48 -17.96 -4.39
N LEU A 150 7.71 -18.21 -3.88
CA LEU A 150 8.01 -19.15 -2.80
C LEU A 150 7.66 -18.57 -1.42
N ILE A 151 7.68 -17.24 -1.29
CA ILE A 151 7.39 -16.56 -0.03
C ILE A 151 5.90 -16.26 0.05
N ARG A 152 5.27 -16.70 1.14
CA ARG A 152 3.86 -16.43 1.42
C ARG A 152 3.69 -15.82 2.80
N LEU A 153 2.88 -14.77 2.88
CA LEU A 153 2.53 -14.11 4.13
C LEU A 153 1.09 -14.45 4.53
N LYS A 154 0.80 -14.35 5.83
CA LYS A 154 -0.59 -14.41 6.32
C LYS A 154 -1.39 -13.26 5.71
N LEU A 155 -2.69 -13.44 5.52
CA LEU A 155 -3.55 -12.37 5.00
C LEU A 155 -3.47 -11.10 5.88
N GLY A 156 -3.54 -11.26 7.21
CA GLY A 156 -3.40 -10.11 8.12
C GLY A 156 -2.02 -9.46 8.09
N ASP A 157 -0.95 -10.23 7.83
CA ASP A 157 0.40 -9.66 7.63
C ASP A 157 0.50 -8.91 6.30
N THR A 158 -0.15 -9.43 5.25
CA THR A 158 -0.15 -8.86 3.91
C THR A 158 -0.87 -7.51 3.90
N PHE A 159 -2.04 -7.41 4.54
CA PHE A 159 -2.74 -6.14 4.65
C PHE A 159 -1.93 -5.09 5.41
N GLN A 160 -1.34 -5.45 6.55
CA GLN A 160 -0.49 -4.52 7.31
C GLN A 160 0.72 -4.05 6.49
N PHE A 161 1.40 -4.96 5.81
CA PHE A 161 2.52 -4.60 4.93
C PHE A 161 2.08 -3.63 3.83
N PHE A 162 1.01 -3.97 3.12
CA PHE A 162 0.50 -3.19 2.00
C PHE A 162 0.06 -1.78 2.44
N ILE A 163 -0.69 -1.68 3.54
CA ILE A 163 -1.15 -0.39 4.09
C ILE A 163 -0.01 0.44 4.65
N ASN A 164 0.95 -0.16 5.37
CA ASN A 164 2.12 0.57 5.85
C ASN A 164 3.00 1.08 4.71
N HIS A 165 3.08 0.34 3.60
CA HIS A 165 3.82 0.79 2.40
C HIS A 165 3.16 2.03 1.78
N MET A 166 1.83 2.07 1.72
CA MET A 166 1.09 3.26 1.26
C MET A 166 1.29 4.46 2.19
N ILE A 167 1.19 4.27 3.51
CA ILE A 167 1.46 5.33 4.51
C ILE A 167 2.87 5.90 4.35
N ARG A 168 3.87 5.04 4.08
CA ARG A 168 5.24 5.48 3.85
C ARG A 168 5.37 6.40 2.62
N HIS A 169 4.69 6.10 1.53
CA HIS A 169 4.74 6.93 0.31
C HIS A 169 3.87 8.18 0.40
N LEU A 170 2.77 8.18 1.14
CA LEU A 170 2.05 9.43 1.45
C LEU A 170 2.91 10.40 2.25
N LYS A 171 3.68 9.89 3.23
CA LYS A 171 4.68 10.73 3.92
C LYS A 171 5.81 11.21 3.01
N GLN A 172 6.13 10.48 1.95
CA GLN A 172 7.07 10.95 0.93
C GLN A 172 6.45 12.09 0.12
N ILE A 173 5.16 11.98 -0.23
CA ILE A 173 4.40 13.05 -0.89
C ILE A 173 4.33 14.30 -0.01
N ASP A 174 4.11 14.17 1.29
CA ASP A 174 4.15 15.31 2.22
C ASP A 174 5.51 16.01 2.22
N ARG A 175 6.61 15.25 2.20
CA ARG A 175 7.97 15.82 2.12
C ARG A 175 8.21 16.53 0.79
N ILE A 176 7.74 15.98 -0.32
CA ILE A 176 7.83 16.62 -1.64
C ILE A 176 7.15 17.99 -1.61
N GLN A 177 5.93 18.07 -1.06
CA GLN A 177 5.20 19.34 -0.93
C GLN A 177 5.93 20.36 -0.02
N ILE A 178 6.61 19.90 1.04
CA ILE A 178 7.42 20.77 1.89
C ILE A 178 8.65 21.28 1.14
N SER A 179 9.40 20.41 0.45
CA SER A 179 10.58 20.82 -0.32
C SER A 179 10.22 21.83 -1.41
N MET A 180 9.11 21.62 -2.12
CA MET A 180 8.60 22.56 -3.13
C MET A 180 8.33 23.97 -2.59
N LYS A 181 7.83 24.09 -1.35
CA LYS A 181 7.52 25.39 -0.75
C LYS A 181 8.77 26.16 -0.29
N ASN A 182 9.90 25.46 -0.17
CA ASN A 182 11.17 26.02 0.30
C ASN A 182 12.14 26.33 -0.86
N GLU A 183 11.73 26.09 -2.10
CA GLU A 183 12.43 26.48 -3.33
C GLU A 183 12.05 27.91 -3.74
#